data_AF-A0A520IP60-F1
#
_entry.id   AF-A0A520IP60-F1
#
_cell.length_a   1.000
_cell.length_b   1.000
_cell.length_c   1.000
_cell.angle_alpha   90.00
_cell.angle_beta   90.00
_cell.angle_gamma   90.00
#
_symmetry.space_group_name_H-M   'P 1'
#
loop_
_entity.id
_entity.type
_entity.pdbx_description
1 polymer ?
#
loop_
_entity_poly.entity_id
_entity_poly.type
_entity_poly.pdbx_seq_one_letter_code
_entity_poly.pdbx_strand_id
1 'polypeptide(L)'
;MSAASFAAIAPGNLALVTGGASGIGLAAARAFAKHGMRVALVDRPGEALGQAAHEIEGSTAYGVDVADPSAVRAFAADLGPVSVLMNNAGIAGGGDVFGDPAAWERLLGVNLMGVF
;
A
#
# COMPACT_ATOMS: atom_id res chain seq x y z
N MET A 1 -23.08 9.59 -16.92
CA MET A 1 -23.19 9.77 -15.46
C MET A 1 -22.09 10.71 -15.02
N SER A 2 -22.43 11.81 -14.34
CA SER A 2 -21.42 12.65 -13.70
C SER A 2 -20.73 11.80 -12.65
N ALA A 3 -19.41 11.58 -12.77
CA ALA A 3 -18.66 10.92 -11.72
C ALA A 3 -18.79 11.76 -10.46
N ALA A 4 -19.24 11.16 -9.35
CA ALA A 4 -19.24 11.85 -8.07
C ALA A 4 -17.82 12.36 -7.80
N SER A 5 -17.68 13.69 -7.70
CA SER A 5 -16.40 14.31 -7.34
C SER A 5 -16.23 14.16 -5.84
N PHE A 6 -15.33 13.29 -5.42
CA PHE A 6 -14.92 13.17 -4.02
C PHE A 6 -13.71 14.07 -3.79
N ALA A 7 -13.79 14.98 -2.80
CA ALA A 7 -12.70 15.91 -2.49
C ALA A 7 -11.35 15.21 -2.22
N ALA A 8 -11.38 13.96 -1.74
CA ALA A 8 -10.18 13.15 -1.50
C ALA A 8 -9.52 12.64 -2.80
N ILE A 9 -10.31 12.31 -3.83
CA ILE A 9 -9.84 11.76 -5.11
C ILE A 9 -9.86 12.89 -6.14
N ALA A 10 -8.78 13.68 -6.14
CA ALA A 10 -8.63 14.85 -6.99
C ALA A 10 -7.19 15.00 -7.49
N PRO A 11 -6.96 15.66 -8.63
CA PRO A 11 -5.61 15.90 -9.14
C PRO A 11 -4.69 16.55 -8.10
N GLY A 12 -3.45 16.06 -7.99
CA GLY A 12 -2.43 16.56 -7.06
C GLY A 12 -2.51 16.01 -5.63
N ASN A 13 -3.67 15.50 -5.19
CA ASN A 13 -3.80 14.80 -3.92
C ASN A 13 -2.94 13.53 -3.89
N LEU A 14 -2.59 13.08 -2.69
CA LEU A 14 -1.77 11.88 -2.48
C LEU A 14 -2.62 10.69 -2.08
N ALA A 15 -2.50 9.60 -2.85
CA ALA A 15 -2.97 8.26 -2.47
C ALA A 15 -1.80 7.39 -2.01
N LEU A 16 -1.86 6.86 -0.80
CA LEU A 16 -0.92 5.87 -0.27
C LEU A 16 -1.57 4.49 -0.38
N VAL A 17 -0.90 3.57 -1.08
CA VAL A 17 -1.38 2.19 -1.25
C VAL A 17 -0.34 1.20 -0.74
N THR A 18 -0.65 0.46 0.32
CA THR A 18 0.19 -0.65 0.80
C THR A 18 -0.10 -1.93 0.02
N GLY A 19 0.90 -2.78 -0.17
CA GLY A 19 0.80 -3.90 -1.13
C GLY A 19 0.68 -3.38 -2.57
N GLY A 20 1.26 -2.20 -2.83
CA GLY A 20 1.11 -1.47 -4.09
C GLY A 20 1.85 -2.09 -5.27
N ALA A 21 2.73 -3.07 -5.04
CA ALA A 21 3.53 -3.67 -6.11
C ALA A 21 2.77 -4.74 -6.91
N SER A 22 1.59 -5.20 -6.46
CA SER A 22 0.84 -6.25 -7.17
C SER A 22 -0.66 -6.26 -6.87
N GLY A 23 -1.39 -7.13 -7.59
CA GLY A 23 -2.78 -7.48 -7.28
C GLY A 23 -3.73 -6.29 -7.16
N ILE A 24 -4.55 -6.31 -6.11
CA ILE A 24 -5.57 -5.28 -5.84
C ILE A 24 -4.93 -3.91 -5.59
N GLY A 25 -3.81 -3.88 -4.87
CA GLY A 25 -3.09 -2.64 -4.56
C GLY A 25 -2.59 -1.95 -5.82
N LEU A 26 -1.92 -2.69 -6.71
CA LEU A 26 -1.45 -2.15 -7.98
C LEU A 26 -2.61 -1.67 -8.87
N ALA A 27 -3.72 -2.42 -8.92
CA ALA A 27 -4.90 -2.02 -9.68
C ALA A 27 -5.51 -0.71 -9.14
N ALA A 28 -5.60 -0.56 -7.82
CA ALA A 28 -6.07 0.67 -7.19
C ALA A 28 -5.12 1.84 -7.42
N ALA A 29 -3.80 1.63 -7.29
CA ALA A 29 -2.79 2.63 -7.59
C ALA A 29 -2.91 3.18 -9.01
N ARG A 30 -3.06 2.29 -10.01
CA ARG A 30 -3.32 2.69 -11.41
C ARG A 30 -4.62 3.49 -11.55
N ALA A 31 -5.67 3.14 -10.79
CA ALA A 31 -6.92 3.88 -10.81
C ALA A 31 -6.77 5.29 -10.22
N PHE A 32 -6.09 5.44 -9.08
CA PHE A 32 -5.82 6.75 -8.48
C PHE A 32 -4.97 7.64 -9.39
N ALA A 33 -3.93 7.08 -10.02
CA ALA A 33 -3.11 7.81 -10.98
C ALA A 33 -3.94 8.32 -12.19
N LYS A 34 -4.90 7.53 -12.69
CA LYS A 34 -5.84 7.97 -13.74
C LYS A 34 -6.72 9.15 -13.34
N HIS A 35 -6.90 9.38 -12.04
CA HIS A 35 -7.59 10.56 -11.50
C HIS A 35 -6.64 11.76 -11.28
N GLY A 36 -5.38 11.68 -11.73
CA GLY A 36 -4.37 12.72 -11.59
C GLY A 36 -3.77 12.83 -10.18
N MET A 37 -4.00 11.83 -9.33
CA MET A 37 -3.40 11.79 -7.99
C MET A 37 -1.92 11.44 -8.09
N ARG A 38 -1.12 11.95 -7.15
CA ARG A 38 0.19 11.39 -6.83
C ARG A 38 -0.02 10.07 -6.09
N VAL A 39 0.82 9.08 -6.34
CA VAL A 39 0.67 7.75 -5.73
C VAL A 39 1.93 7.33 -4.98
N ALA A 40 1.81 7.05 -3.68
CA ALA A 40 2.84 6.38 -2.91
C ALA A 40 2.58 4.87 -2.94
N LEU A 41 3.42 4.13 -3.67
CA LEU A 41 3.42 2.68 -3.72
C LEU A 41 4.25 2.18 -2.54
N VAL A 42 3.59 1.58 -1.55
CA VAL A 42 4.25 1.03 -0.37
C VAL A 42 4.20 -0.48 -0.46
N ASP A 43 5.37 -1.12 -0.47
CA ASP A 43 5.49 -2.57 -0.49
C ASP A 43 6.85 -2.98 0.08
N ARG A 44 7.10 -4.27 0.23
CA ARG A 44 8.43 -4.76 0.59
C ARG A 44 9.44 -4.36 -0.50
N PRO A 45 10.68 -4.02 -0.13
CA PRO A 45 11.70 -3.68 -1.09
C PRO A 45 11.96 -4.85 -2.04
N GLY A 46 12.06 -4.57 -3.34
CA GLY A 46 12.31 -5.59 -4.36
C GLY A 46 11.97 -5.13 -5.77
N GLU A 47 12.24 -6.02 -6.72
CA GLU A 47 12.08 -5.75 -8.15
C GLU A 47 10.62 -5.39 -8.52
N ALA A 48 9.64 -6.12 -7.97
CA ALA A 48 8.22 -5.89 -8.25
C ALA A 48 7.77 -4.46 -7.90
N LEU A 49 8.28 -3.90 -6.81
CA LEU A 49 7.97 -2.52 -6.41
C LEU A 49 8.57 -1.51 -7.39
N GLY A 50 9.81 -1.74 -7.84
CA GLY A 50 10.44 -0.91 -8.87
C GLY A 50 9.68 -0.96 -10.21
N GLN A 51 9.31 -2.16 -10.64
CA GLN A 51 8.50 -2.36 -11.86
C GLN A 51 7.15 -1.64 -11.77
N ALA A 52 6.43 -1.80 -10.66
CA ALA A 52 5.15 -1.10 -10.43
C ALA A 52 5.28 0.42 -10.50
N ALA A 53 6.35 1.00 -9.94
CA ALA A 53 6.59 2.43 -10.01
C ALA A 53 6.92 2.91 -11.43
N HIS A 54 7.64 2.10 -12.22
CA HIS A 54 7.90 2.40 -13.63
C HIS A 54 6.64 2.37 -14.49
N GLU A 55 5.64 1.55 -14.15
CA GLU A 55 4.39 1.42 -14.90
C GLU A 55 3.39 2.56 -14.63
N ILE A 56 3.55 3.30 -13.52
CA ILE A 56 2.59 4.31 -13.07
C ILE A 56 3.26 5.67 -13.02
N GLU A 57 2.96 6.49 -14.03
CA GLU A 57 3.40 7.90 -14.06
C GLU A 57 2.90 8.66 -12.83
N GLY A 58 3.78 9.46 -12.22
CA GLY A 58 3.45 10.22 -11.01
C GLY A 58 3.40 9.39 -9.72
N SER A 59 3.85 8.14 -9.76
CA SER A 59 4.04 7.32 -8.56
C SER A 59 5.46 7.37 -8.01
N THR A 60 5.59 7.12 -6.71
CA THR A 60 6.87 6.97 -6.00
C THR A 60 6.84 5.65 -5.22
N ALA A 61 7.91 4.86 -5.35
CA ALA A 61 8.10 3.62 -4.59
C ALA A 61 8.67 3.89 -3.19
N TYR A 62 8.10 3.23 -2.19
CA TYR A 62 8.56 3.22 -0.81
C TYR A 62 8.69 1.77 -0.33
N GLY A 63 9.93 1.34 -0.13
CA GLY A 63 10.24 0.01 0.40
C GLY A 63 10.00 -0.03 1.91
N VAL A 64 8.84 -0.51 2.35
CA VAL A 64 8.44 -0.59 3.76
C VAL A 64 7.74 -1.91 4.01
N ASP A 65 8.21 -2.65 5.02
CA ASP A 65 7.45 -3.76 5.58
C ASP A 65 6.44 -3.22 6.58
N VAL A 66 5.15 -3.38 6.28
CA VAL A 66 4.07 -2.93 7.16
C VAL A 66 4.05 -3.67 8.51
N ALA A 67 4.66 -4.85 8.58
CA ALA A 67 4.82 -5.58 9.83
C ALA A 67 5.93 -5.03 10.74
N ASP A 68 6.71 -4.03 10.29
CA ASP A 68 7.71 -3.32 11.09
C ASP A 68 7.19 -1.91 11.49
N PRO A 69 6.70 -1.73 12.73
CA PRO A 69 6.18 -0.44 13.18
C PRO A 69 7.22 0.68 13.18
N SER A 70 8.51 0.36 13.30
CA SER A 70 9.57 1.35 13.27
C SER A 70 9.80 1.88 11.84
N ALA A 71 9.78 0.99 10.85
CA ALA A 71 9.86 1.35 9.44
C ALA A 71 8.65 2.18 9.00
N VAL A 72 7.44 1.77 9.39
CA VAL A 72 6.20 2.52 9.11
C VAL A 72 6.26 3.93 9.70
N ARG A 73 6.69 4.08 10.95
CA ARG A 73 6.82 5.41 11.58
C ARG A 73 7.85 6.30 10.91
N ALA A 74 9.01 5.75 10.54
CA ALA A 74 10.05 6.49 9.84
C ALA A 74 9.55 6.97 8.47
N PHE A 75 8.90 6.10 7.71
CA PHE A 75 8.30 6.44 6.42
C PHE A 75 7.20 7.52 6.54
N ALA A 76 6.32 7.38 7.52
CA ALA A 76 5.19 8.30 7.69
C ALA A 76 5.61 9.74 8.05
N ALA A 77 6.79 9.91 8.65
CA ALA A 77 7.29 11.23 9.07
C ALA A 77 7.50 12.19 7.89
N ASP A 78 7.82 11.68 6.70
CA ASP A 78 8.22 12.49 5.53
C ASP A 78 7.16 12.53 4.41
N LEU A 79 6.04 11.82 4.56
CA LEU A 79 5.09 11.57 3.46
C LEU A 79 4.20 12.78 3.10
N GLY A 80 4.09 13.76 4.00
CA GLY A 80 3.17 14.89 3.84
C GLY A 80 1.68 14.47 3.92
N PRO A 81 0.75 15.36 3.55
CA PRO A 81 -0.69 15.10 3.71
C PRO A 81 -1.18 14.01 2.74
N VAL A 82 -1.77 12.96 3.30
CA VAL A 82 -2.39 11.85 2.57
C VAL A 82 -3.90 12.09 2.48
N SER A 83 -4.44 12.06 1.26
CA SER A 83 -5.88 12.23 1.03
C SER A 83 -6.61 10.88 0.98
N VAL A 84 -5.91 9.82 0.55
CA VAL A 84 -6.42 8.44 0.53
C VAL A 84 -5.37 7.51 1.08
N LEU A 85 -5.72 6.76 2.12
CA LEU A 85 -4.92 5.64 2.64
C LEU A 85 -5.64 4.33 2.31
N MET A 86 -4.97 3.46 1.57
CA MET A 86 -5.43 2.11 1.28
C MET A 86 -4.50 1.10 1.94
N ASN A 87 -4.89 0.63 3.12
CA ASN A 87 -4.26 -0.50 3.80
C ASN A 87 -4.66 -1.79 3.08
N ASN A 88 -3.77 -2.29 2.21
CA ASN A 88 -4.05 -3.42 1.34
C ASN A 88 -2.95 -4.49 1.34
N ALA A 89 -1.76 -4.20 1.90
CA ALA A 89 -0.74 -5.22 2.11
C ALA A 89 -1.33 -6.42 2.86
N GLY A 90 -1.17 -7.61 2.29
CA GLY A 90 -1.78 -8.81 2.82
C GLY A 90 -1.09 -10.08 2.33
N ILE A 91 -1.04 -11.08 3.20
CA ILE A 91 -0.52 -12.41 2.89
C ILE A 91 -1.52 -13.51 3.27
N ALA A 92 -1.34 -14.68 2.68
CA ALA A 92 -2.05 -15.91 3.02
C ALA A 92 -1.07 -16.92 3.66
N GLY A 93 -1.59 -18.04 4.20
CA GLY A 93 -0.77 -19.17 4.64
C GLY A 93 -0.69 -19.43 6.15
N GLY A 94 -1.61 -18.89 6.96
CA GLY A 94 -1.80 -19.26 8.37
C GLY A 94 -2.90 -20.31 8.56
N GLY A 95 -2.96 -21.32 7.69
CA GLY A 95 -4.21 -22.01 7.34
C GLY A 95 -4.69 -23.16 8.24
N ASP A 96 -3.94 -23.57 9.27
CA ASP A 96 -4.37 -24.65 10.16
C ASP A 96 -4.46 -24.16 11.61
N VAL A 97 -5.54 -24.55 12.29
CA VAL A 97 -5.78 -24.28 13.71
C VAL A 97 -4.65 -24.87 14.57
N PHE A 98 -4.04 -25.96 14.10
CA PHE A 98 -2.86 -26.59 14.71
C PHE A 98 -1.57 -26.35 13.92
N GLY A 99 -1.58 -25.39 13.01
CA GLY A 99 -0.44 -25.02 12.17
C GLY A 99 0.68 -24.33 12.95
N ASP A 100 1.73 -24.00 12.22
CA ASP A 100 2.91 -23.29 12.75
C ASP A 100 2.51 -21.92 13.36
N PRO A 101 2.73 -21.69 14.68
CA PRO A 101 2.49 -20.39 15.30
C PRO A 101 3.23 -19.24 14.62
N ALA A 102 4.43 -19.47 14.09
CA ALA A 102 5.16 -18.42 13.39
C ALA A 102 4.48 -17.99 12.08
N ALA A 103 3.74 -18.88 11.42
CA ALA A 103 2.93 -18.54 10.26
C ALA A 103 1.73 -17.65 10.65
N TRP A 104 1.11 -17.93 11.80
CA TRP A 104 0.05 -17.09 12.38
C TRP A 104 0.58 -15.71 12.80
N GLU A 105 1.71 -15.67 13.50
CA GLU A 105 2.36 -14.41 13.90
C GLU A 105 2.68 -13.54 12.68
N ARG A 106 3.23 -14.12 11.61
CA ARG A 106 3.51 -13.39 10.37
C ARG A 106 2.22 -12.88 9.71
N LEU A 107 1.18 -13.71 9.64
CA LEU A 107 -0.10 -13.34 9.03
C LEU A 107 -0.79 -12.22 9.81
N LEU A 108 -0.82 -12.31 11.14
CA LEU A 108 -1.38 -11.25 11.99
C LEU A 108 -0.50 -10.00 11.96
N GLY A 109 0.83 -10.15 11.91
CA GLY A 109 1.79 -9.05 11.79
C GLY A 109 1.53 -8.20 10.55
N VAL A 110 1.28 -8.83 9.40
CA VAL A 110 1.00 -8.10 8.15
C VAL A 110 -0.46 -7.65 8.06
N ASN A 111 -1.42 -8.57 8.20
CA ASN A 111 -2.81 -8.32 7.82
C ASN A 111 -3.61 -7.57 8.90
N LEU A 112 -3.18 -7.65 10.17
CA LEU A 112 -3.86 -7.00 11.28
C LEU A 112 -2.99 -5.87 11.84
N MET A 113 -1.82 -6.21 12.38
CA MET A 113 -0.97 -5.24 13.05
C MET A 113 -0.43 -4.19 12.09
N GLY A 114 -0.08 -4.55 10.85
CA GLY A 114 0.38 -3.60 9.83
C GLY A 114 -0.66 -2.60 9.33
N VAL A 115 -1.91 -2.71 9.78
CA VAL A 115 -3.00 -1.77 9.49
C VAL A 115 -3.10 -0.67 10.58
N PHE A 116 -2.58 -0.93 11.79
CA PHE A 116 -2.66 -0.05 12.96
C PHE A 116 -1.35 0.71 13.22
#